data_AF-B9BX71-F1
#
_entry.id   AF-B9BX71-F1
#
_cell.length_a   1.000
_cell.length_b   1.000
_cell.length_c   1.000
_cell.angle_alpha   90.00
_cell.angle_beta   90.00
_cell.angle_gamma   90.00
#
_symmetry.space_group_name_H-M   'P 1'
#
loop_
_entity.id
_entity.type
_entity.pdbx_description
1 polymer ?
#
loop_
_entity_poly.entity_id
_entity_poly.type
_entity_poly.pdbx_seq_one_letter_code
_entity_poly.pdbx_strand_id
1 'polypeptide(L)'
;MAACKELGEKPIPEDDSIFDYADKQQLPIDFVRYAWLEFRRKYSENGKKQKDWRAHFRNAVRENWYGLWFAKGDEYVLTTRGVQVQREHREAA
;
A
#
# COMPACT_ATOMS: atom_id res chain seq x y z
N MET A 1 0.46 19.01 2.98
CA MET A 1 0.96 18.88 1.58
C MET A 1 0.30 19.95 0.71
N ALA A 2 1.02 21.00 0.30
CA ALA A 2 0.68 21.82 -0.86
C ALA A 2 1.91 21.69 -1.79
N ALA A 3 1.88 21.15 -3.00
CA ALA A 3 0.83 20.74 -3.90
C ALA A 3 0.96 19.25 -4.27
N CYS A 4 -0.05 18.46 -3.88
CA CYS A 4 -0.51 17.22 -4.55
C CYS A 4 -1.98 17.05 -4.11
N LYS A 5 -2.73 18.15 -4.22
CA LYS A 5 -4.19 18.13 -4.36
C LYS A 5 -4.39 18.31 -5.87
N GLU A 6 -5.29 17.56 -6.49
CA GLU A 6 -5.79 17.75 -7.87
C GLU A 6 -5.10 17.10 -9.07
N LEU A 7 -4.08 16.25 -8.94
CA LEU A 7 -3.77 15.32 -10.04
C LEU A 7 -4.01 13.89 -9.58
N GLY A 8 -4.95 13.21 -10.26
CA GLY A 8 -5.11 11.76 -10.25
C GLY A 8 -3.90 11.03 -10.85
N GLU A 9 -2.70 11.53 -10.59
CA GLU A 9 -1.44 10.90 -10.97
C GLU A 9 -1.18 9.76 -9.99
N LYS A 10 -1.01 8.55 -10.55
CA LYS A 10 -0.69 7.35 -9.79
C LYS A 10 0.62 7.63 -9.02
N PRO A 11 0.57 7.74 -7.68
CA PRO A 11 1.74 8.17 -6.90
C PRO A 11 2.88 7.15 -6.94
N ILE A 12 2.55 5.89 -7.19
CA ILE A 12 3.51 4.82 -7.50
C ILE A 12 3.47 4.64 -9.03
N PRO A 13 4.60 4.80 -9.74
CA PRO A 13 4.64 4.51 -11.17
C PRO A 13 4.41 3.01 -11.41
N GLU A 14 3.76 2.67 -12.51
CA GLU A 14 3.42 1.27 -12.84
C GLU A 14 4.66 0.38 -13.03
N ASP A 15 5.83 0.99 -13.27
CA ASP A 15 7.13 0.33 -13.40
C ASP A 15 7.89 0.19 -12.06
N ASP A 16 7.26 0.48 -10.91
CA ASP A 16 7.96 0.40 -9.62
C ASP A 16 8.33 -1.06 -9.27
N SER A 17 9.53 -1.27 -8.73
CA SER A 17 10.02 -2.61 -8.34
C SER A 17 9.15 -3.32 -7.29
N ILE A 18 8.17 -2.63 -6.69
CA ILE A 18 7.18 -3.27 -5.84
C ILE A 18 6.22 -4.19 -6.61
N PHE A 19 5.91 -3.88 -7.87
CA PHE A 19 5.03 -4.71 -8.70
C PHE A 19 5.73 -6.03 -9.08
N ASP A 20 7.01 -5.97 -9.47
CA ASP A 20 7.85 -7.15 -9.69
C ASP A 20 8.00 -8.01 -8.42
N TYR A 21 8.15 -7.37 -7.26
CA TYR A 21 8.15 -8.07 -5.98
C TYR A 21 6.81 -8.74 -5.67
N ALA A 22 5.69 -8.04 -5.92
CA ALA A 22 4.36 -8.58 -5.69
C ALA A 22 4.09 -9.80 -6.58
N ASP A 23 4.47 -9.72 -7.86
CA ASP A 23 4.39 -10.84 -8.80
C ASP A 23 5.23 -12.05 -8.33
N LYS A 24 6.50 -11.82 -7.99
CA LYS A 24 7.41 -12.87 -7.49
C LYS A 24 6.95 -13.53 -6.19
N GLN A 25 6.20 -12.82 -5.36
CA GLN A 25 5.65 -13.37 -4.13
C GLN A 25 4.23 -13.89 -4.31
N GLN A 26 3.62 -13.75 -5.49
CA GLN A 26 2.20 -14.03 -5.70
C GLN A 26 1.30 -13.22 -4.75
N LEU A 27 1.75 -12.01 -4.38
CA LEU A 27 0.99 -11.08 -3.57
C LEU A 27 -0.02 -10.35 -4.48
N PRO A 28 -1.33 -10.43 -4.19
CA PRO A 28 -2.33 -9.74 -4.99
C PRO A 28 -2.09 -8.23 -5.02
N ILE A 29 -2.27 -7.60 -6.19
CA ILE A 29 -1.99 -6.17 -6.31
C ILE A 29 -2.93 -5.30 -5.47
N ASP A 30 -4.14 -5.79 -5.20
CA ASP A 30 -5.08 -5.17 -4.28
C ASP A 30 -4.50 -5.03 -2.88
N PHE A 31 -3.64 -5.95 -2.44
CA PHE A 31 -3.06 -5.91 -1.10
C PHE A 31 -2.00 -4.79 -1.02
N VAL A 32 -1.19 -4.66 -2.07
CA VAL A 32 -0.26 -3.53 -2.22
C VAL A 32 -1.03 -2.20 -2.25
N ARG A 33 -2.18 -2.17 -2.92
CA ARG A 33 -3.08 -1.01 -2.93
C ARG A 33 -3.60 -0.69 -1.53
N TYR A 34 -4.05 -1.66 -0.74
CA TYR A 34 -4.47 -1.44 0.65
C TYR A 34 -3.32 -0.91 1.53
N ALA A 35 -2.12 -1.45 1.37
CA ALA A 35 -0.93 -0.94 2.07
C ALA A 35 -0.63 0.52 1.68
N TRP A 36 -0.78 0.87 0.39
CA TRP A 36 -0.60 2.23 -0.08
C TRP A 36 -1.58 3.20 0.56
N LEU A 37 -2.84 2.79 0.74
CA LEU A 37 -3.87 3.61 1.37
C LEU A 37 -3.55 3.92 2.83
N GLU A 38 -3.18 2.90 3.61
CA GLU A 38 -2.75 3.06 5.00
C GLU A 38 -1.49 3.93 5.11
N PHE A 39 -0.52 3.71 4.21
CA PHE A 39 0.68 4.53 4.12
C PHE A 39 0.35 5.99 3.84
N ARG A 40 -0.50 6.25 2.83
CA ARG A 40 -0.93 7.60 2.49
C ARG A 40 -1.71 8.25 3.65
N ARG A 41 -2.59 7.53 4.35
CA ARG A 41 -3.33 8.03 5.50
C ARG A 41 -2.37 8.53 6.59
N LYS A 42 -1.44 7.67 7.03
CA LYS A 42 -0.47 8.02 8.10
C LYS A 42 0.50 9.13 7.72
N TYR A 43 1.01 9.13 6.48
CA TYR A 43 2.01 10.11 6.05
C TYR A 43 1.39 11.43 5.56
N SER A 44 0.12 11.43 5.13
CA SER A 44 -0.62 12.67 4.81
C SER A 44 -0.88 13.51 6.06
N GLU A 45 -1.16 12.87 7.20
CA GLU A 45 -1.35 13.57 8.49
C GLU A 45 -0.05 14.17 9.04
N ASN A 46 1.09 13.51 8.80
CA ASN A 46 2.36 13.87 9.45
C ASN A 46 3.10 15.06 8.80
N GLY A 47 2.64 15.56 7.65
CA GLY A 47 3.13 16.78 7.00
C GLY A 47 4.60 16.78 6.51
N LYS A 48 5.42 15.81 6.93
CA LYS A 48 6.84 15.68 6.57
C LYS A 48 6.99 14.98 5.22
N LYS A 49 7.48 15.72 4.22
CA LYS A 49 7.91 15.15 2.93
C LYS A 49 9.23 14.42 3.11
N GLN A 50 9.16 13.11 3.38
CA GLN A 50 10.36 12.27 3.37
C GLN A 50 10.87 12.11 1.95
N LYS A 51 12.14 12.44 1.71
CA LYS A 51 12.79 12.36 0.39
C LYS A 51 12.76 10.92 -0.17
N ASP A 52 12.87 9.94 0.72
CA ASP A 52 12.94 8.50 0.41
C ASP A 52 11.64 7.74 0.75
N TRP A 53 10.48 8.41 0.69
CA TRP A 53 9.19 7.78 1.03
C TRP A 53 8.90 6.52 0.21
N ARG A 54 9.41 6.43 -1.03
CA ARG A 54 9.26 5.26 -1.91
C ARG A 54 9.96 4.02 -1.36
N ALA A 55 11.22 4.18 -0.94
CA ALA A 55 11.96 3.09 -0.30
C ALA A 55 11.27 2.65 1.01
N HIS A 56 10.75 3.62 1.76
CA HIS A 56 9.97 3.38 2.98
C HIS A 56 8.69 2.57 2.71
N PHE A 57 7.95 2.92 1.65
CA PHE A 57 6.76 2.19 1.25
C PHE A 57 7.09 0.76 0.79
N ARG A 58 8.15 0.60 -0.01
CA ARG A 58 8.61 -0.73 -0.46
C ARG A 58 8.93 -1.63 0.73
N ASN A 59 9.62 -1.11 1.74
CA ASN A 59 9.89 -1.86 2.97
C ASN A 59 8.60 -2.15 3.74
N ALA A 60 7.68 -1.19 3.84
CA ALA A 60 6.40 -1.39 4.51
C ALA A 60 5.55 -2.52 3.89
N VAL A 61 5.59 -2.67 2.56
CA VAL A 61 4.94 -3.78 1.86
C VAL A 61 5.70 -5.10 2.08
N ARG A 62 7.03 -5.11 1.89
CA ARG A 62 7.86 -6.32 2.06
C ARG A 62 7.77 -6.92 3.47
N GLU A 63 7.75 -6.06 4.48
CA GLU A 63 7.68 -6.47 5.90
C GLU A 63 6.23 -6.47 6.42
N ASN A 64 5.24 -6.15 5.59
CA ASN A 64 3.83 -6.09 5.98
C ASN A 64 3.61 -5.30 7.28
N TRP A 65 4.16 -4.08 7.36
CA TRP A 65 4.13 -3.24 8.57
C TRP A 65 2.73 -3.01 9.14
N TYR A 66 1.73 -2.99 8.26
CA TYR A 66 0.34 -2.75 8.62
C TYR A 66 -0.40 -4.03 9.01
N GLY A 67 0.21 -5.21 8.81
CA GLY A 67 -0.38 -6.51 9.13
C GLY A 67 -1.68 -6.75 8.35
N LEU A 68 -1.74 -6.35 7.08
CA LEU A 68 -2.97 -6.40 6.27
C LEU A 68 -3.22 -7.79 5.70
N TRP A 69 -2.17 -8.57 5.48
CA TRP A 69 -2.26 -9.94 5.00
C TRP A 69 -1.38 -10.88 5.81
N PHE A 70 -1.59 -12.17 5.64
CA PHE A 70 -0.73 -13.22 6.16
C PHE A 70 -0.65 -14.36 5.15
N ALA A 71 0.44 -15.11 5.18
CA ALA A 71 0.61 -16.29 4.35
C ALA A 71 -0.23 -17.45 4.92
N LYS A 72 -1.01 -18.11 4.06
CA LYS A 72 -1.79 -19.31 4.37
C LYS A 72 -1.49 -20.36 3.29
N GLY A 73 -0.43 -21.12 3.51
CA GLY A 73 0.11 -22.01 2.48
C GLY A 73 0.79 -21.19 1.39
N ASP A 74 0.44 -21.47 0.12
CA ASP A 74 0.94 -20.76 -1.06
C ASP A 74 0.22 -19.44 -1.35
N GLU A 75 -0.84 -19.10 -0.60
CA GLU A 75 -1.64 -17.91 -0.87
C GLU A 75 -1.55 -16.89 0.26
N TYR A 76 -1.71 -15.61 -0.10
CA TYR A 76 -1.90 -14.53 0.87
C TYR A 76 -3.38 -14.26 1.10
N VAL A 77 -3.75 -14.19 2.38
CA VAL A 77 -5.11 -13.88 2.81
C VAL A 77 -5.12 -12.63 3.67
N LEU A 78 -6.18 -11.83 3.54
CA LEU A 78 -6.33 -10.62 4.34
C LEU A 78 -6.58 -10.97 5.81
N THR A 79 -5.94 -10.22 6.70
CA THR A 79 -6.27 -10.22 8.12
C THR A 79 -7.58 -9.45 8.35
N THR A 80 -8.11 -9.50 9.58
CA THR A 80 -9.23 -8.64 9.99
C THR A 80 -9.01 -7.17 9.63
N ARG A 81 -7.77 -6.68 9.81
CA ARG A 81 -7.41 -5.30 9.47
C ARG A 81 -7.38 -5.07 7.96
N GLY A 82 -6.82 -6.00 7.19
CA GLY A 82 -6.87 -5.96 5.72
C GLY A 82 -8.29 -5.90 5.18
N VAL A 83 -9.20 -6.69 5.78
CA VAL A 83 -10.63 -6.69 5.42
C VAL A 83 -11.31 -5.37 5.79
N GLN A 84 -10.97 -4.76 6.94
CA GLN A 84 -11.49 -3.44 7.31
C GLN A 84 -11.08 -2.38 6.29
N VAL A 85 -9.79 -2.31 5.94
CA VAL A 85 -9.27 -1.38 4.92
C VAL A 85 -9.92 -1.64 3.56
N GLN A 86 -10.08 -2.91 3.17
CA GLN A 86 -10.80 -3.28 1.95
C GLN A 86 -12.23 -2.75 1.96
N ARG A 87 -12.98 -2.88 3.06
CA ARG A 87 -14.37 -2.41 3.17
C ARG A 87 -14.45 -0.89 3.13
N GLU A 88 -13.64 -0.21 3.93
CA GLU A 88 -13.55 1.26 3.97
C GLU A 88 -13.32 1.84 2.56
N HIS A 89 -12.52 1.17 1.73
CA HIS A 89 -12.24 1.63 0.38
C HIS A 89 -13.18 1.08 -0.70
N ARG A 90 -13.84 -0.06 -0.48
CA ARG A 90 -14.87 -0.58 -1.40
C ARG A 90 -16.13 0.27 -1.37
N GLU A 91 -16.47 0.85 -0.22
CA GLU A 91 -17.62 1.77 -0.09
C GLU A 91 -17.33 3.19 -0.61
N ALA A 92 -16.05 3.53 -0.81
CA ALA A 92 -15.62 4.84 -1.30
C ALA A 92 -15.38 4.90 -2.83
N ALA A 93 -15.80 3.87 -3.57
CA ALA A 93 -15.62 3.72 -5.03
C ALA A 93 -16.92 3.89 -5.80
#